data_AF-A0A940MSH8-F1
#
_entry.id   AF-A0A940MSH8-F1
#
_cell.length_a   1.000
_cell.length_b   1.000
_cell.length_c   1.000
_cell.angle_alpha   90.00
_cell.angle_beta   90.00
_cell.angle_gamma   90.00
#
_symmetry.space_group_name_H-M   'P 1'
#
loop_
_entity.id
_entity.type
_entity.pdbx_description
1 polymer ?
#
loop_
_entity_poly.entity_id
_entity_poly.type
_entity_poly.pdbx_seq_one_letter_code
_entity_poly.pdbx_strand_id
1 'polypeptide(L)'
;MKNPRKIDHARVTAALEGKLATSELTNEEHAAWVEAFNEKMGEPGEHEEAFFARRRRLGLGVGLDENGNLVYARSRPPHLR
;
A
#
# COMPACT_ATOMS: atom_id res chain seq x y z
N MET A 1 -39.82 -4.41 0.39
CA MET A 1 -38.77 -5.18 -0.31
C MET A 1 -37.51 -4.31 -0.34
N LYS A 2 -36.43 -4.72 0.33
CA LYS A 2 -35.14 -4.00 0.25
C LYS A 2 -34.54 -4.32 -1.12
N ASN A 3 -34.51 -3.35 -2.03
CA ASN A 3 -33.85 -3.50 -3.32
C ASN A 3 -32.36 -3.82 -3.03
N PRO A 4 -31.76 -4.91 -3.55
CA PRO A 4 -30.32 -5.11 -3.40
C PRO A 4 -29.67 -3.93 -4.10
N ARG A 5 -29.09 -3.00 -3.34
CA ARG A 5 -28.48 -1.80 -3.93
C ARG A 5 -27.32 -2.28 -4.77
N LYS A 6 -27.51 -2.19 -6.09
CA LYS A 6 -26.52 -2.56 -7.09
C LYS A 6 -25.30 -1.66 -6.88
N ILE A 7 -24.13 -2.26 -6.69
CA ILE A 7 -22.87 -1.52 -6.56
C ILE A 7 -22.62 -0.79 -7.89
N ASP A 8 -22.44 0.52 -7.84
CA ASP A 8 -21.99 1.29 -8.99
C ASP A 8 -20.46 1.26 -9.03
N HIS A 9 -19.93 0.39 -9.88
CA HIS A 9 -18.48 0.24 -10.05
C HIS A 9 -17.80 1.52 -10.57
N ALA A 10 -18.51 2.42 -11.25
CA ALA A 10 -17.92 3.69 -11.69
C ALA A 10 -17.61 4.60 -10.50
N ARG A 11 -18.47 4.60 -9.47
CA ARG A 11 -18.24 5.35 -8.22
C ARG A 11 -17.09 4.75 -7.42
N VAL A 12 -17.02 3.42 -7.33
CA VAL A 12 -15.90 2.71 -6.68
C VAL A 12 -14.57 3.07 -7.36
N THR A 13 -14.52 3.02 -8.70
CA THR A 13 -13.33 3.43 -9.47
C THR A 13 -12.99 4.90 -9.26
N ALA A 14 -13.97 5.80 -9.28
CA ALA A 14 -13.74 7.22 -9.02
C ALA A 14 -13.14 7.45 -7.62
N ALA A 15 -13.57 6.70 -6.61
CA ALA A 15 -13.00 6.76 -5.27
C ALA A 15 -11.58 6.18 -5.21
N LEU A 16 -11.29 5.08 -5.91
CA LEU A 16 -9.92 4.54 -6.05
C LEU A 16 -8.95 5.51 -6.73
N GLU A 17 -9.45 6.31 -7.66
CA GLU A 17 -8.68 7.34 -8.36
C GLU A 17 -8.61 8.68 -7.59
N GLY A 18 -9.23 8.76 -6.40
CA GLY A 18 -9.29 9.99 -5.59
C GLY A 18 -10.18 11.10 -6.16
N LYS A 19 -11.01 10.77 -7.17
CA LYS A 19 -11.95 11.71 -7.82
C LYS A 19 -13.29 11.83 -7.10
N LEU A 20 -13.59 10.90 -6.19
CA LEU A 20 -14.78 10.87 -5.33
C LEU A 20 -14.32 10.61 -3.89
N ALA A 21 -14.88 11.32 -2.91
CA ALA A 21 -14.54 11.02 -1.51
C ALA A 21 -15.19 9.70 -1.09
N THR A 22 -14.47 8.88 -0.30
CA THR A 22 -15.00 7.60 0.19
C THR A 22 -16.20 7.76 1.11
N SER A 23 -16.35 8.92 1.76
CA SER A 23 -17.53 9.29 2.57
C SER A 23 -18.80 9.48 1.72
N GLU A 24 -18.67 9.65 0.41
CA GLU A 24 -19.80 9.75 -0.52
C GLU A 24 -20.25 8.37 -1.02
N LEU A 25 -19.49 7.30 -0.74
CA LEU A 25 -19.88 5.95 -1.11
C LEU A 25 -21.01 5.44 -0.21
N THR A 26 -21.85 4.61 -0.81
CA THR A 26 -22.75 3.76 -0.03
C THR A 26 -21.97 2.72 0.77
N ASN A 27 -22.57 2.15 1.82
CA ASN A 27 -21.90 1.10 2.61
C ASN A 27 -21.45 -0.09 1.74
N GLU A 28 -22.28 -0.48 0.77
CA GLU A 28 -21.96 -1.57 -0.15
C GLU A 28 -20.82 -1.22 -1.11
N GLU A 29 -20.81 0.00 -1.65
CA GLU A 29 -19.70 0.49 -2.48
C GLU A 29 -18.42 0.70 -1.67
N HIS A 30 -18.52 1.15 -0.41
CA HIS A 30 -17.39 1.33 0.48
C HIS A 30 -16.73 -0.02 0.80
N ALA A 31 -17.52 -1.06 1.04
CA ALA A 31 -16.99 -2.42 1.22
C ALA A 31 -16.24 -2.89 -0.04
N ALA A 32 -16.83 -2.70 -1.23
CA ALA A 32 -16.17 -3.02 -2.50
C ALA A 32 -14.89 -2.19 -2.74
N TRP A 33 -14.90 -0.92 -2.35
CA TRP A 33 -13.74 -0.04 -2.42
C TRP A 33 -12.61 -0.50 -1.49
N VAL A 34 -12.91 -0.92 -0.25
CA VAL A 34 -11.90 -1.44 0.70
C VAL A 34 -11.22 -2.68 0.15
N GLU A 35 -11.97 -3.64 -0.38
CA GLU A 35 -11.41 -4.86 -0.97
C GLU A 35 -10.49 -4.53 -2.15
N ALA A 36 -10.97 -3.72 -3.10
CA ALA A 36 -10.18 -3.33 -4.28
C ALA A 36 -8.95 -2.48 -3.91
N PHE A 37 -9.07 -1.62 -2.90
CA PHE A 37 -7.96 -0.83 -2.38
C PHE A 37 -6.89 -1.73 -1.76
N ASN A 38 -7.30 -2.68 -0.91
CA ASN A 38 -6.40 -3.62 -0.27
C ASN A 38 -5.69 -4.52 -1.30
N GLU A 39 -6.41 -5.02 -2.30
CA GLU A 39 -5.81 -5.80 -3.39
C GLU A 39 -4.75 -5.00 -4.14
N LYS A 40 -5.06 -3.74 -4.49
CA LYS A 40 -4.15 -2.89 -5.28
C LYS A 40 -2.94 -2.39 -4.50
N MET A 41 -3.07 -2.21 -3.19
CA MET A 41 -2.00 -1.73 -2.30
C MET A 41 -1.27 -2.85 -1.56
N GLY A 42 -1.74 -4.09 -1.67
CA GLY A 42 -1.17 -5.24 -0.98
C GLY A 42 0.16 -5.72 -1.58
N GLU A 43 0.34 -5.50 -2.88
CA GLU A 43 1.56 -5.87 -3.60
C GLU A 43 2.29 -4.62 -4.14
N PRO A 44 3.62 -4.63 -4.12
CA PRO A 44 4.40 -3.51 -4.66
C PRO A 44 4.23 -3.41 -6.18
N GLY A 45 4.16 -2.19 -6.70
CA GLY A 45 4.26 -1.95 -8.14
C GLY A 45 5.68 -2.13 -8.68
N GLU A 46 5.85 -2.24 -10.00
CA GLU A 46 7.16 -2.43 -10.66
C GLU A 46 8.21 -1.38 -10.22
N HIS A 47 7.79 -0.13 -10.05
CA HIS A 47 8.67 0.95 -9.60
C HIS A 47 9.12 0.75 -8.14
N GLU A 48 8.23 0.30 -7.27
CA GLU A 48 8.55 0.03 -5.87
C GLU A 48 9.49 -1.18 -5.78
N GLU A 49 9.20 -2.26 -6.52
CA GLU A 49 10.09 -3.41 -6.62
C GLU A 49 11.49 -3.02 -7.06
N ALA A 50 11.62 -2.25 -8.15
CA ALA A 50 12.89 -1.78 -8.67
C ALA A 50 13.63 -0.87 -7.66
N PHE A 51 12.91 0.04 -7.00
CA PHE A 51 13.45 0.91 -5.97
C PHE A 51 14.01 0.10 -4.80
N PHE A 52 13.23 -0.84 -4.26
CA PHE A 52 13.65 -1.66 -3.12
C PHE A 52 14.73 -2.67 -3.50
N ALA A 53 14.72 -3.23 -4.72
CA ALA A 53 15.81 -4.07 -5.23
C ALA A 53 17.13 -3.30 -5.27
N ARG A 54 17.13 -2.06 -5.76
CA ARG A 54 18.31 -1.19 -5.74
C ARG A 54 18.79 -0.93 -4.31
N ARG A 55 17.88 -0.64 -3.38
CA ARG A 55 18.24 -0.42 -1.95
C ARG A 55 18.85 -1.65 -1.30
N ARG A 56 18.29 -2.83 -1.54
CA ARG A 56 18.84 -4.12 -1.07
C ARG A 56 20.25 -4.33 -1.62
N ARG A 57 20.46 -4.15 -2.93
CA ARG A 57 21.80 -4.24 -3.57
C ARG A 57 22.82 -3.28 -2.97
N LEU A 58 22.39 -2.07 -2.61
CA LEU A 58 23.25 -1.07 -1.98
C LEU A 58 23.39 -1.26 -0.46
N GLY A 59 22.82 -2.32 0.13
CA GLY A 59 22.88 -2.55 1.57
C GLY A 59 22.29 -1.41 2.40
N LEU A 60 21.39 -0.61 1.79
CA LEU A 60 20.75 0.50 2.47
C LEU A 60 19.57 0.03 3.33
N GLY A 61 19.18 -1.24 3.26
CA GLY A 61 18.10 -1.78 4.10
C GLY A 61 18.41 -1.65 5.60
N VAL A 62 17.37 -1.35 6.37
CA VAL A 62 17.37 -1.46 7.83
C VAL A 62 16.24 -2.40 8.22
N GLY A 63 16.50 -3.29 9.17
CA GLY A 63 15.53 -4.20 9.77
C GLY A 63 15.58 -4.11 11.28
N LEU A 64 14.75 -4.91 11.94
CA LEU A 64 14.80 -5.11 13.38
C LEU A 64 15.32 -6.51 13.67
N ASP A 65 16.18 -6.64 14.67
CA ASP A 65 16.45 -7.95 15.29
C ASP A 65 15.30 -8.40 16.20
N GLU A 66 15.42 -9.58 16.78
CA GLU A 66 14.43 -10.17 17.70
C GLU A 66 14.15 -9.31 18.95
N ASN A 67 15.07 -8.41 19.30
CA ASN A 67 14.96 -7.50 20.43
C ASN A 67 14.48 -6.09 20.03
N GLY A 68 14.17 -5.87 18.74
CA GLY A 68 13.75 -4.57 18.22
C GLY A 68 14.90 -3.59 17.97
N ASN A 69 16.16 -4.03 17.95
CA ASN A 69 17.28 -3.16 17.59
C ASN A 69 17.43 -3.05 16.08
N LEU A 70 17.86 -1.87 15.61
CA LEU A 70 18.11 -1.64 14.19
C LEU A 70 19.31 -2.46 13.70
N VAL A 71 19.09 -3.26 12.65
CA VAL A 71 20.13 -4.01 11.93
C VAL A 71 20.23 -3.47 10.50
N TYR A 72 21.44 -3.22 10.01
CA TYR A 72 21.68 -2.66 8.68
C TYR A 72 22.23 -3.73 7.74
N ALA A 73 21.77 -3.74 6.48
CA ALA A 73 22.14 -4.75 5.49
C ALA A 73 23.62 -4.68 5.04
N ARG A 74 24.29 -3.54 5.24
CA ARG A 74 25.75 -3.46 5.28
C ARG A 74 26.17 -2.86 6.62
N SER A 75 27.30 -3.31 7.15
CA SER A 75 27.99 -2.64 8.25
C SER A 75 28.12 -1.15 7.89
N ARG A 76 27.44 -0.28 8.62
CA ARG A 76 27.52 1.17 8.42
C ARG A 76 29.00 1.56 8.49
N PRO A 77 29.60 2.16 7.46
CA PRO A 77 30.95 2.69 7.58
C PRO A 77 30.96 3.78 8.66
N PRO A 78 31.92 3.78 9.60
CA PRO A 78 31.86 4.60 10.82
C PRO A 78 31.89 6.13 10.58
N HIS A 79 32.09 6.59 9.35
CA HIS A 79 32.32 8.01 9.01
C HIS A 79 31.12 8.73 8.37
N LEU A 80 29.97 8.07 8.18
CA LEU A 80 28.75 8.73 7.70
C LEU A 80 27.82 9.00 8.90
N ARG A 81 28.03 10.18 9.53
CA ARG A 81 27.08 10.80 10.47
C ARG A 81 26.05 11.63 9.72
#